data_AF-A0A059LIC4-F1
#
_entry.id   AF-A0A059LIC4-F1
#
_cell.length_a   1.000
_cell.length_b   1.000
_cell.length_c   1.000
_cell.angle_alpha   90.00
_cell.angle_beta   90.00
_cell.angle_gamma   90.00
#
_symmetry.space_group_name_H-M   'P 1'
#
loop_
_entity.id
_entity.type
_entity.pdbx_description
1 polymer ?
#
loop_
_entity_poly.entity_id
_entity_poly.type
_entity_poly.pdbx_seq_one_letter_code
_entity_poly.pdbx_strand_id
1 'polypeptide(L)'
;DRRPGSSLERLSNAETAPDAIAEDEAALNGVQQLSAESTAVHAALAAQVLLSGGGQSAKARDAASRRLGDALPEALQRGGGQVDGGYVYRRWTVSPALTLTVRCNVPGLVEVGDSLQRVAVHALNEFDPKWSGVDWRAKLDSQRGAVLATELKNNAAKMARWTVAALLGGVDLIKLGYLSRVLVKDASNHVLLGTQTVKPRDFAAQMNLSLDNAWGVARTLLELVAAKGRRDGVYLLVKDPNKPQLRLYALPTGGLDARAAAADDAEEDITLAPGQDD
;
A
#
# COMPACT_ATOMS: atom_id res chain seq x y z
N ASP A 1 12.60 -5.80 6.41
CA ASP A 1 12.69 -4.33 6.44
C ASP A 1 12.28 -3.76 5.09
N ARG A 2 11.95 -2.46 5.01
CA ARG A 2 11.72 -1.73 3.76
C ARG A 2 12.68 -0.54 3.70
N ARG A 3 13.26 -0.28 2.52
CA ARG A 3 14.19 0.85 2.32
C ARG A 3 13.45 2.18 2.63
N PRO A 4 13.95 3.00 3.57
CA PRO A 4 13.38 4.33 3.85
C PRO A 4 13.40 5.20 2.59
N GLY A 5 12.37 6.04 2.41
CA GLY A 5 12.25 6.92 1.23
C GLY A 5 12.00 6.20 -0.10
N SER A 6 11.80 4.88 -0.08
CA SER A 6 11.50 4.12 -1.30
C SER A 6 10.08 4.38 -1.80
N SER A 7 9.90 4.34 -3.12
CA SER A 7 8.60 4.37 -3.79
C SER A 7 7.65 3.25 -3.35
N LEU A 8 8.14 2.20 -2.66
CA LEU A 8 7.31 1.15 -2.06
C LEU A 8 6.30 1.66 -1.02
N GLU A 9 6.55 2.83 -0.41
CA GLU A 9 5.62 3.46 0.52
C GLU A 9 4.47 4.17 -0.19
N ARG A 10 4.61 4.43 -1.50
CA ARG A 10 3.58 5.08 -2.30
C ARG A 10 2.57 4.06 -2.85
N LEU A 11 1.36 4.55 -3.12
CA LEU A 11 0.31 3.79 -3.76
C LEU A 11 0.49 3.93 -5.27
N SER A 12 0.37 2.81 -5.99
CA SER A 12 0.29 2.84 -7.45
C SER A 12 -1.10 3.26 -7.90
N ASN A 13 -1.22 3.82 -9.10
CA ASN A 13 -2.52 3.99 -9.75
C ASN A 13 -2.43 3.42 -11.15
N ALA A 14 -3.40 2.59 -11.53
CA ALA A 14 -3.48 1.95 -12.84
C ALA A 14 -2.30 1.01 -13.18
N GLU A 15 -1.66 0.41 -12.17
CA GLU A 15 -0.51 -0.50 -12.33
C GLU A 15 -0.78 -1.72 -13.20
N THR A 16 -2.01 -2.25 -13.14
CA THR A 16 -2.41 -3.48 -13.85
C THR A 16 -3.38 -3.21 -14.98
N ALA A 17 -3.51 -1.94 -15.39
CA ALA A 17 -4.33 -1.56 -16.51
C ALA A 17 -3.76 -2.13 -17.83
N PRO A 18 -4.62 -2.48 -18.82
CA PRO A 18 -4.15 -2.90 -20.13
C PRO A 18 -3.34 -1.82 -20.85
N ASP A 19 -3.75 -0.57 -20.70
CA ASP A 19 -3.11 0.58 -21.30
C ASP A 19 -2.05 1.12 -20.34
N ALA A 20 -0.80 1.16 -20.79
CA ALA A 20 0.30 1.64 -19.99
C ALA A 20 0.21 3.16 -19.77
N ILE A 21 0.58 3.59 -18.57
CA ILE A 21 0.76 5.01 -18.24
C ILE A 21 2.15 5.44 -18.72
N ALA A 22 2.26 6.70 -19.14
CA ALA A 22 3.55 7.28 -19.52
C ALA A 22 4.55 7.29 -18.34
N GLU A 23 5.81 6.96 -18.63
CA GLU A 23 6.89 6.95 -17.63
C GLU A 23 7.53 8.32 -17.39
N ASP A 24 7.13 9.34 -18.17
CA ASP A 24 7.62 10.71 -18.01
C ASP A 24 7.28 11.28 -16.63
N GLU A 25 8.31 11.68 -15.88
CA GLU A 25 8.20 12.21 -14.53
C GLU A 25 7.57 13.61 -14.48
N ALA A 26 7.75 14.41 -15.54
CA ALA A 26 7.18 15.76 -15.63
C ALA A 26 5.71 15.75 -16.08
N ALA A 27 5.25 14.65 -16.67
CA ALA A 27 3.87 14.51 -17.11
C ALA A 27 2.93 14.45 -15.90
N LEU A 28 1.87 15.28 -15.92
CA LEU A 28 0.81 15.30 -14.90
C LEU A 28 0.22 13.91 -14.63
N ASN A 29 0.08 13.11 -15.69
CA ASN A 29 -0.45 11.76 -15.64
C ASN A 29 0.67 10.71 -15.78
N GLY A 30 1.92 11.06 -15.43
CA GLY A 30 3.03 10.12 -15.37
C GLY A 30 2.94 9.19 -14.16
N VAL A 31 3.55 8.00 -14.24
CA VAL A 31 3.47 6.98 -13.18
C VAL A 31 3.86 7.53 -11.80
N GLN A 32 4.91 8.36 -11.73
CA GLN A 32 5.38 8.93 -10.46
C GLN A 32 4.41 9.97 -9.88
N GLN A 33 3.88 10.86 -10.72
CA GLN A 33 2.93 11.89 -10.30
C GLN A 33 1.61 11.29 -9.85
N LEU A 34 1.08 10.32 -10.61
CA LEU A 34 -0.13 9.59 -10.22
C LEU A 34 0.06 8.79 -8.93
N SER A 35 1.26 8.26 -8.70
CA SER A 35 1.58 7.56 -7.46
C SER A 35 1.62 8.51 -6.26
N ALA A 36 2.25 9.67 -6.41
CA ALA A 36 2.28 10.71 -5.38
C ALA A 36 0.87 11.23 -5.06
N GLU A 37 0.07 11.53 -6.10
CA GLU A 37 -1.33 11.94 -5.97
C GLU A 37 -2.17 10.86 -5.27
N SER A 38 -2.08 9.59 -5.69
CA SER A 38 -2.85 8.50 -5.08
C SER A 38 -2.56 8.35 -3.59
N THR A 39 -1.29 8.50 -3.19
CA THR A 39 -0.89 8.50 -1.77
C THR A 39 -1.45 9.71 -1.01
N ALA A 40 -1.35 10.92 -1.57
CA ALA A 40 -1.85 12.13 -0.93
C ALA A 40 -3.38 12.07 -0.75
N VAL A 41 -4.11 11.67 -1.78
CA VAL A 41 -5.57 11.52 -1.77
C VAL A 41 -6.02 10.45 -0.78
N HIS A 42 -5.29 9.33 -0.70
CA HIS A 42 -5.57 8.28 0.29
C HIS A 42 -5.40 8.79 1.72
N ALA A 43 -4.31 9.50 2.01
CA ALA A 43 -4.06 10.08 3.32
C ALA A 43 -5.12 11.15 3.68
N ALA A 44 -5.48 12.01 2.72
CA ALA A 44 -6.49 13.04 2.92
C ALA A 44 -7.87 12.45 3.21
N LEU A 45 -8.30 11.42 2.46
CA LEU A 45 -9.55 10.72 2.74
C LEU A 45 -9.55 10.13 4.16
N ALA A 46 -8.47 9.44 4.53
CA ALA A 46 -8.37 8.83 5.86
C ALA A 46 -8.49 9.88 6.97
N ALA A 47 -7.77 10.99 6.87
CA ALA A 47 -7.87 12.09 7.83
C ALA A 47 -9.25 12.77 7.85
N GLN A 48 -9.92 12.86 6.70
CA GLN A 48 -11.24 13.51 6.59
C GLN A 48 -12.37 12.68 7.19
N VAL A 49 -12.35 11.35 7.03
CA VAL A 49 -13.48 10.48 7.44
C VAL A 49 -13.32 9.86 8.82
N LEU A 50 -12.11 9.89 9.39
CA LEU A 50 -11.87 9.42 10.75
C LEU A 50 -12.11 10.57 11.73
N LEU A 51 -12.78 10.27 12.84
CA LEU A 51 -13.02 11.24 13.90
C LEU A 51 -11.75 11.43 14.73
N SER A 52 -11.01 12.51 14.50
CA SER A 52 -9.87 12.90 15.33
C SER A 52 -10.35 13.71 16.54
N GLY A 53 -9.97 13.31 17.77
CA GLY A 53 -10.10 14.14 18.98
C GLY A 53 -11.52 14.34 19.55
N GLY A 54 -12.05 13.35 20.27
CA GLY A 54 -13.14 13.56 21.26
C GLY A 54 -14.54 13.09 20.87
N GLY A 55 -14.80 12.80 19.60
CA GLY A 55 -16.05 12.18 19.11
C GLY A 55 -16.10 10.65 19.27
N GLN A 56 -15.45 10.08 20.29
CA GLN A 56 -15.48 8.64 20.51
C GLN A 56 -16.85 8.24 21.05
N SER A 57 -17.49 7.26 20.39
CA SER A 57 -18.74 6.68 20.88
C SER A 57 -18.60 6.24 22.35
N ALA A 58 -19.66 6.42 23.13
CA ALA A 58 -19.78 5.88 24.49
C ALA A 58 -19.49 4.36 24.54
N LYS A 59 -19.84 3.60 23.49
CA LYS A 59 -19.57 2.15 23.38
C LYS A 59 -18.10 1.82 23.11
N ALA A 60 -17.32 2.74 22.54
CA ALA A 60 -15.87 2.56 22.34
C ALA A 60 -15.07 2.76 23.65
N ARG A 61 -15.68 3.35 24.69
CA ARG A 61 -15.07 3.54 26.02
C ARG A 61 -15.12 2.29 26.89
N ASP A 62 -16.05 1.38 26.63
CA ASP A 62 -16.12 0.12 27.36
C ASP A 62 -14.93 -0.78 26.98
N ALA A 63 -14.08 -1.08 27.96
CA ALA A 63 -12.87 -1.88 27.79
C ALA A 63 -13.08 -3.28 27.17
N ALA A 64 -14.33 -3.75 27.14
CA ALA A 64 -14.78 -5.03 26.57
C ALA A 64 -15.19 -4.94 25.08
N SER A 65 -15.43 -3.75 24.54
CA SER A 65 -15.70 -3.56 23.11
C SER A 65 -14.40 -3.59 22.31
N ARG A 66 -14.45 -3.98 21.02
CA ARG A 66 -13.25 -4.21 20.21
C ARG A 66 -12.32 -2.99 20.24
N ARG A 67 -11.15 -3.14 20.86
CA ARG A 67 -10.09 -2.12 20.79
C ARG A 67 -9.54 -2.03 19.37
N LEU A 68 -9.21 -0.80 18.94
CA LEU A 68 -8.44 -0.50 17.73
C LEU A 68 -7.10 -1.24 17.73
N GLY A 69 -6.51 -1.45 18.91
CA GLY A 69 -5.19 -2.01 19.09
C GLY A 69 -4.37 -1.08 19.99
N ASP A 70 -3.07 -1.35 20.08
CA ASP A 70 -2.14 -0.54 20.84
C ASP A 70 -1.61 0.62 19.99
N ALA A 71 -1.11 1.67 20.63
CA ALA A 71 -0.40 2.75 19.95
C ALA A 71 0.91 2.22 19.32
N LEU A 72 1.39 2.87 18.27
CA LEU A 72 2.69 2.55 17.70
C LEU A 72 3.79 2.93 18.72
N PRO A 73 4.68 2.00 19.11
CA PRO A 73 5.83 2.35 19.93
C PRO A 73 6.62 3.50 19.30
N GLU A 74 7.07 4.44 20.12
CA GLU A 74 7.76 5.67 19.68
C GLU A 74 8.95 5.37 18.77
N ALA A 75 9.74 4.34 19.12
CA ALA A 75 10.88 3.87 18.31
C ALA A 75 10.50 3.41 16.88
N LEU A 76 9.22 3.14 16.62
CA LEU A 76 8.70 2.71 15.32
C LEU A 76 7.94 3.82 14.59
N GLN A 77 7.74 4.98 15.21
CA GLN A 77 7.12 6.14 14.58
C GLN A 77 8.11 6.75 13.58
N ARG A 78 7.73 6.77 12.30
CA ARG A 78 8.53 7.41 11.24
C ARG A 78 7.91 8.78 10.93
N GLY A 79 8.54 9.85 11.43
CA GLY A 79 8.30 11.25 11.04
C GLY A 79 6.89 11.81 11.26
N GLY A 80 6.74 12.70 12.27
CA GLY A 80 5.85 13.87 12.31
C GLY A 80 4.33 13.75 12.13
N GLY A 81 3.79 12.63 11.67
CA GLY A 81 2.36 12.41 11.49
C GLY A 81 1.81 11.48 12.57
N GLN A 82 0.87 11.96 13.37
CA GLN A 82 0.06 11.10 14.23
C GLN A 82 -0.59 10.03 13.35
N VAL A 83 -0.27 8.76 13.61
CA VAL A 83 -0.90 7.66 12.88
C VAL A 83 -2.29 7.47 13.47
N ASP A 84 -3.30 7.96 12.77
CA ASP A 84 -4.70 7.74 13.15
C ASP A 84 -5.04 6.25 12.93
N GLY A 85 -4.87 5.46 13.98
CA GLY A 85 -5.16 4.03 13.98
C GLY A 85 -4.52 3.27 15.14
N GLY A 86 -5.04 2.08 15.43
CA GLY A 86 -4.45 1.13 16.37
C GLY A 86 -3.67 0.03 15.66
N TYR A 87 -2.74 -0.58 16.39
CA TYR A 87 -1.94 -1.69 15.90
C TYR A 87 -2.27 -2.97 16.64
N VAL A 88 -2.45 -4.05 15.88
CA VAL A 88 -2.65 -5.39 16.44
C VAL A 88 -1.50 -6.27 15.97
N TYR A 89 -0.77 -6.84 16.91
CA TYR A 89 0.29 -7.81 16.64
C TYR A 89 -0.32 -9.21 16.70
N ARG A 90 -0.24 -9.93 15.59
CA ARG A 90 -0.78 -11.29 15.49
C ARG A 90 0.32 -12.26 15.13
N ARG A 91 0.20 -13.47 15.66
CA ARG A 91 1.16 -14.55 15.48
C ARG A 91 0.50 -15.70 14.74
N TRP A 92 1.21 -16.26 13.77
CA TRP A 92 0.81 -17.45 13.02
C TRP A 92 1.94 -18.47 12.99
N THR A 93 1.59 -19.72 13.14
CA THR A 93 2.50 -20.84 12.89
C THR A 93 2.42 -21.18 11.40
N VAL A 94 3.48 -20.90 10.64
CA VAL A 94 3.54 -21.11 9.19
C VAL A 94 4.02 -22.53 8.87
N SER A 95 4.97 -23.04 9.66
CA SER A 95 5.39 -24.44 9.67
C SER A 95 5.83 -24.81 11.09
N PRO A 96 6.06 -26.09 11.41
CA PRO A 96 6.50 -26.49 12.75
C PRO A 96 7.77 -25.78 13.24
N ALA A 97 8.62 -25.32 12.31
CA ALA A 97 9.86 -24.61 12.62
C ALA A 97 9.77 -23.09 12.42
N LEU A 98 8.67 -22.56 11.87
CA LEU A 98 8.54 -21.15 11.49
C LEU A 98 7.29 -20.53 12.09
N THR A 99 7.52 -19.54 12.94
CA THR A 99 6.48 -18.67 13.50
C THR A 99 6.62 -17.27 12.91
N LEU A 100 5.53 -16.73 12.37
CA LEU A 100 5.47 -15.38 11.84
C LEU A 100 4.70 -14.47 12.79
N THR A 101 5.28 -13.34 13.14
CA THR A 101 4.58 -12.26 13.87
C THR A 101 4.41 -11.08 12.92
N VAL A 102 3.17 -10.64 12.71
CA VAL A 102 2.85 -9.52 11.81
C VAL A 102 2.22 -8.40 12.60
N ARG A 103 2.69 -7.17 12.37
CA ARG A 103 2.05 -5.94 12.82
C ARG A 103 0.97 -5.56 11.82
N CYS A 104 -0.28 -5.56 12.26
CA CYS A 104 -1.43 -5.17 11.45
C CYS A 104 -1.96 -3.81 11.88
N ASN A 105 -2.23 -2.92 10.92
CA ASN A 105 -2.88 -1.64 11.18
C ASN A 105 -4.41 -1.80 11.14
N VAL A 106 -5.08 -1.20 12.11
CA VAL A 106 -6.54 -1.09 12.20
C VAL A 106 -6.87 0.40 12.34
N PRO A 107 -7.30 1.08 11.27
CA PRO A 107 -7.37 2.53 11.27
C PRO A 107 -8.59 3.09 12.00
N GLY A 108 -9.71 2.34 12.06
CA GLY A 108 -10.95 2.86 12.62
C GLY A 108 -11.87 1.81 13.25
N LEU A 109 -12.86 2.32 13.99
CA LEU A 109 -14.03 1.58 14.44
C LEU A 109 -15.29 2.26 13.89
N VAL A 110 -16.30 1.47 13.57
CA VAL A 110 -17.61 1.94 13.15
C VAL A 110 -18.68 1.20 13.92
N GLU A 111 -19.70 1.93 14.34
CA GLU A 111 -20.90 1.33 14.94
C GLU A 111 -21.84 0.86 13.84
N VAL A 112 -22.21 -0.42 13.91
CA VAL A 112 -23.17 -1.05 13.01
C VAL A 112 -24.24 -1.69 13.87
N GLY A 113 -25.39 -1.00 13.97
CA GLY A 113 -26.44 -1.33 14.93
C GLY A 113 -25.89 -1.27 16.35
N ASP A 114 -25.96 -2.39 17.07
CA ASP A 114 -25.42 -2.49 18.43
C ASP A 114 -23.98 -2.99 18.51
N SER A 115 -23.36 -3.33 17.37
CA SER A 115 -22.00 -3.88 17.32
C SER A 115 -20.96 -2.83 16.94
N LEU A 116 -19.80 -2.87 17.60
CA LEU A 116 -18.62 -2.10 17.22
C LEU A 116 -17.72 -2.96 16.32
N GLN A 117 -17.50 -2.50 15.09
CA GLN A 117 -16.78 -3.24 14.05
C GLN A 117 -15.50 -2.51 13.65
N ARG A 118 -14.43 -3.27 13.38
CA ARG A 118 -13.18 -2.72 12.84
C ARG A 118 -13.35 -2.38 11.38
N VAL A 119 -12.94 -1.18 11.00
CA VAL A 119 -13.05 -0.68 9.64
C VAL A 119 -11.70 -0.25 9.10
N ALA A 120 -11.43 -0.61 7.85
CA ALA A 120 -10.34 -0.06 7.04
C ALA A 120 -10.90 0.91 6.00
N VAL A 121 -10.21 2.03 5.76
CA VAL A 121 -10.61 3.04 4.79
C VAL A 121 -9.57 3.11 3.69
N HIS A 122 -10.02 3.02 2.44
CA HIS A 122 -9.15 3.15 1.27
C HIS A 122 -9.78 4.05 0.21
N ALA A 123 -8.97 4.93 -0.38
CA ALA A 123 -9.34 5.78 -1.50
C ALA A 123 -8.99 5.10 -2.83
N LEU A 124 -9.96 5.01 -3.72
CA LEU A 124 -9.77 4.84 -5.16
C LEU A 124 -9.81 6.23 -5.80
N ASN A 125 -8.89 6.52 -6.72
CA ASN A 125 -8.78 7.84 -7.34
C ASN A 125 -8.81 7.77 -8.87
N GLU A 126 -9.80 8.45 -9.46
CA GLU A 126 -9.96 8.67 -10.89
C GLU A 126 -9.26 9.97 -11.30
N PHE A 127 -8.27 9.86 -12.19
CA PHE A 127 -7.53 11.02 -12.70
C PHE A 127 -8.08 11.53 -14.04
N ASP A 128 -8.59 10.64 -14.89
CA ASP A 128 -9.21 11.00 -16.16
C ASP A 128 -10.36 10.01 -16.49
N PRO A 129 -11.63 10.47 -16.52
CA PRO A 129 -12.80 9.65 -16.87
C PRO A 129 -12.73 9.02 -18.26
N LYS A 130 -12.01 9.64 -19.21
CA LYS A 130 -11.84 9.08 -20.56
C LYS A 130 -10.84 7.94 -20.55
N TRP A 131 -9.79 8.06 -19.75
CA TRP A 131 -8.78 7.03 -19.61
C TRP A 131 -9.32 5.83 -18.80
N SER A 132 -10.07 6.09 -17.72
CA SER A 132 -10.69 5.02 -16.92
C SER A 132 -11.68 4.18 -17.72
N GLY A 133 -12.24 4.73 -18.81
CA GLY A 133 -13.22 4.09 -19.69
C GLY A 133 -14.63 4.07 -19.10
N VAL A 134 -14.81 4.48 -17.85
CA VAL A 134 -16.10 4.57 -17.16
C VAL A 134 -16.11 5.85 -16.34
N ASP A 135 -16.94 6.82 -16.73
CA ASP A 135 -17.10 8.06 -15.97
C ASP A 135 -17.81 7.80 -14.64
N TRP A 136 -17.07 7.95 -13.54
CA TRP A 136 -17.61 7.69 -12.20
C TRP A 136 -18.78 8.61 -11.86
N ARG A 137 -18.76 9.88 -12.28
CA ARG A 137 -19.85 10.84 -11.97
C ARG A 137 -21.18 10.39 -12.55
N ALA A 138 -21.14 9.79 -13.74
CA ALA A 138 -22.34 9.30 -14.41
C ALA A 138 -22.76 7.88 -13.96
N LYS A 139 -21.79 7.06 -13.52
CA LYS A 139 -21.99 5.61 -13.39
C LYS A 139 -21.95 5.08 -11.95
N LEU A 140 -21.48 5.85 -10.97
CA LEU A 140 -21.35 5.33 -9.60
C LEU A 140 -22.70 5.01 -8.93
N ASP A 141 -23.76 5.74 -9.29
CA ASP A 141 -25.11 5.53 -8.77
C ASP A 141 -25.86 4.41 -9.52
N SER A 142 -25.75 4.37 -10.84
CA SER A 142 -26.49 3.42 -11.69
C SER A 142 -25.76 2.11 -11.95
N GLN A 143 -24.43 2.10 -11.95
CA GLN A 143 -23.57 0.99 -12.41
C GLN A 143 -22.34 0.80 -11.50
N ARG A 144 -22.52 0.89 -10.18
CA ARG A 144 -21.44 0.76 -9.19
C ARG A 144 -20.58 -0.51 -9.36
N GLY A 145 -21.22 -1.63 -9.72
CA GLY A 145 -20.51 -2.88 -9.98
C GLY A 145 -19.56 -2.80 -11.18
N ALA A 146 -19.93 -2.07 -12.24
CA ALA A 146 -19.09 -1.88 -13.43
C ALA A 146 -17.90 -0.96 -13.12
N VAL A 147 -18.12 0.09 -12.33
CA VAL A 147 -17.04 0.96 -11.84
C VAL A 147 -16.03 0.14 -11.02
N LEU A 148 -16.50 -0.63 -10.04
CA LEU A 148 -15.64 -1.47 -9.22
C LEU A 148 -14.91 -2.54 -10.04
N ALA A 149 -15.58 -3.19 -11.01
CA ALA A 149 -14.94 -4.19 -11.87
C ALA A 149 -13.81 -3.59 -12.73
N THR A 150 -14.00 -2.37 -13.23
CA THR A 150 -12.98 -1.65 -14.00
C THR A 150 -11.78 -1.32 -13.12
N GLU A 151 -12.04 -0.84 -11.90
CA GLU A 151 -10.98 -0.60 -10.93
C GLU A 151 -10.25 -1.89 -10.54
N LEU A 152 -10.98 -2.99 -10.33
CA LEU A 152 -10.40 -4.30 -10.00
C LEU A 152 -9.40 -4.76 -11.05
N LYS A 153 -9.66 -4.44 -12.33
CA LYS A 153 -8.76 -4.72 -13.44
C LYS A 153 -7.54 -3.78 -13.43
N ASN A 154 -7.75 -2.48 -13.28
CA ASN A 154 -6.70 -1.47 -13.39
C ASN A 154 -5.76 -1.40 -12.17
N ASN A 155 -6.26 -1.78 -10.99
CA ASN A 155 -5.60 -1.58 -9.70
C ASN A 155 -5.53 -2.89 -8.87
N ALA A 156 -5.43 -4.05 -9.54
CA ALA A 156 -5.55 -5.37 -8.93
C ALA A 156 -4.55 -5.59 -7.77
N ALA A 157 -3.27 -5.28 -7.98
CA ALA A 157 -2.23 -5.46 -6.98
C ALA A 157 -2.41 -4.54 -5.74
N LYS A 158 -2.86 -3.29 -5.96
CA LYS A 158 -3.16 -2.34 -4.89
C LYS A 158 -4.30 -2.85 -4.01
N MET A 159 -5.42 -3.25 -4.61
CA MET A 159 -6.57 -3.74 -3.87
C MET A 159 -6.31 -5.09 -3.20
N ALA A 160 -5.56 -5.99 -3.84
CA ALA A 160 -5.19 -7.26 -3.22
C ALA A 160 -4.38 -7.02 -1.93
N ARG A 161 -3.42 -6.07 -1.94
CA ARG A 161 -2.66 -5.69 -0.74
C ARG A 161 -3.55 -5.17 0.38
N TRP A 162 -4.51 -4.29 0.07
CA TRP A 162 -5.46 -3.78 1.05
C TRP A 162 -6.33 -4.90 1.65
N THR A 163 -6.84 -5.78 0.80
CA THR A 163 -7.69 -6.90 1.22
C THR A 163 -6.95 -7.89 2.11
N VAL A 164 -5.72 -8.29 1.74
CA VAL A 164 -4.88 -9.15 2.58
C VAL A 164 -4.57 -8.47 3.91
N ALA A 165 -4.20 -7.19 3.91
CA ALA A 165 -3.92 -6.45 5.14
C ALA A 165 -5.13 -6.40 6.08
N ALA A 166 -6.34 -6.16 5.54
CA ALA A 166 -7.59 -6.17 6.29
C ALA A 166 -7.89 -7.56 6.90
N LEU A 167 -7.71 -8.63 6.12
CA LEU A 167 -7.90 -10.01 6.58
C LEU A 167 -6.91 -10.39 7.70
N LEU A 168 -5.63 -10.02 7.53
CA LEU A 168 -4.61 -10.22 8.56
C LEU A 168 -4.86 -9.35 9.79
N GLY A 169 -5.39 -8.14 9.65
CA GLY A 169 -5.77 -7.27 10.77
C GLY A 169 -7.03 -7.69 11.52
N GLY A 170 -7.83 -8.61 10.96
CA GLY A 170 -9.14 -8.93 11.50
C GLY A 170 -10.09 -7.73 11.44
N VAL A 171 -9.97 -6.96 10.36
CA VAL A 171 -10.90 -5.90 10.00
C VAL A 171 -12.21 -6.52 9.53
N ASP A 172 -13.34 -5.99 9.96
CA ASP A 172 -14.66 -6.53 9.61
C ASP A 172 -15.19 -5.92 8.31
N LEU A 173 -14.92 -4.63 8.08
CA LEU A 173 -15.41 -3.87 6.93
C LEU A 173 -14.29 -3.07 6.27
N ILE A 174 -14.29 -3.03 4.94
CA ILE A 174 -13.51 -2.07 4.15
C ILE A 174 -14.48 -1.03 3.59
N LYS A 175 -14.17 0.25 3.81
CA LYS A 175 -14.84 1.38 3.16
C LYS A 175 -13.94 1.90 2.03
N LEU A 176 -14.43 1.74 0.80
CA LEU A 176 -13.83 2.30 -0.41
C LEU A 176 -14.43 3.67 -0.69
N GLY A 177 -13.61 4.72 -0.73
CA GLY A 177 -14.00 6.03 -1.21
C GLY A 177 -13.67 6.19 -2.68
N TYR A 178 -14.60 6.71 -3.46
CA TYR A 178 -14.41 7.03 -4.88
C TYR A 178 -14.13 8.53 -5.02
N LEU A 179 -12.87 8.88 -5.23
CA LEU A 179 -12.45 10.27 -5.41
C LEU A 179 -12.11 10.50 -6.89
N SER A 180 -12.55 11.62 -7.43
CA SER A 180 -12.22 12.02 -8.81
C SER A 180 -11.66 13.44 -8.80
N ARG A 181 -10.72 13.75 -9.68
CA ARG A 181 -10.26 15.14 -9.87
C ARG A 181 -11.45 16.03 -10.20
N VAL A 182 -11.48 17.26 -9.69
CA VAL A 182 -12.53 18.25 -10.04
C VAL A 182 -12.42 18.62 -11.52
N LEU A 183 -11.18 18.87 -11.97
CA LEU A 183 -10.83 19.09 -13.36
C LEU A 183 -9.73 18.10 -13.75
N VAL A 184 -9.83 17.46 -14.93
CA VAL A 184 -8.87 16.43 -15.37
C VAL A 184 -7.42 16.94 -15.40
N LYS A 185 -7.23 18.24 -15.67
CA LYS A 185 -5.92 18.90 -15.74
C LYS A 185 -5.39 19.41 -14.39
N ASP A 186 -6.15 19.21 -13.31
CA ASP A 186 -5.80 19.68 -11.97
C ASP A 186 -5.71 18.51 -11.00
N ALA A 187 -4.47 18.15 -10.63
CA ALA A 187 -4.17 17.06 -9.69
C ALA A 187 -4.21 17.50 -8.22
N SER A 188 -4.56 18.76 -7.92
CA SER A 188 -4.58 19.26 -6.53
C SER A 188 -5.95 19.18 -5.90
N ASN A 189 -7.01 19.25 -6.71
CA ASN A 189 -8.39 19.34 -6.25
C ASN A 189 -9.16 18.06 -6.60
N HIS A 190 -9.65 17.37 -5.56
CA HIS A 190 -10.45 16.15 -5.70
C HIS A 190 -11.81 16.30 -5.02
N VAL A 191 -12.79 15.57 -5.53
CA VAL A 191 -14.13 15.47 -4.95
C VAL A 191 -14.45 14.01 -4.61
N LEU A 192 -15.00 13.79 -3.42
CA LEU A 192 -15.53 12.50 -3.01
C LEU A 192 -16.92 12.31 -3.65
N LEU A 193 -17.02 11.38 -4.60
CA LEU A 193 -18.26 11.08 -5.31
C LEU A 193 -19.16 10.14 -4.51
N GLY A 194 -18.57 9.22 -3.75
CA GLY A 194 -19.32 8.27 -2.95
C GLY A 194 -18.44 7.31 -2.19
N THR A 195 -19.06 6.51 -1.32
CA THR A 195 -18.38 5.44 -0.59
C THR A 195 -19.11 4.12 -0.76
N GLN A 196 -18.36 3.03 -0.75
CA GLN A 196 -18.87 1.67 -0.78
C GLN A 196 -18.28 0.87 0.37
N THR A 197 -19.13 0.15 1.08
CA THR A 197 -18.69 -0.75 2.15
C THR A 197 -18.68 -2.18 1.63
N VAL A 198 -17.58 -2.90 1.82
CA VAL A 198 -17.41 -4.30 1.44
C VAL A 198 -16.84 -5.10 2.61
N LYS A 199 -17.16 -6.38 2.71
CA LYS A 199 -16.52 -7.28 3.68
C LYS A 199 -15.21 -7.80 3.06
N PRO A 200 -14.09 -7.86 3.80
CA PRO A 200 -12.81 -8.31 3.24
C PRO A 200 -12.84 -9.71 2.63
N ARG A 201 -13.61 -10.65 3.20
CA ARG A 201 -13.75 -12.02 2.69
C ARG A 201 -14.48 -12.05 1.34
N ASP A 202 -15.59 -11.33 1.25
CA ASP A 202 -16.38 -11.24 0.01
C ASP A 202 -15.59 -10.51 -1.08
N PHE A 203 -14.84 -9.48 -0.68
CA PHE A 203 -13.99 -8.73 -1.59
C PHE A 203 -12.82 -9.57 -2.11
N ALA A 204 -12.19 -10.41 -1.26
CA ALA A 204 -11.18 -11.37 -1.71
C ALA A 204 -11.74 -12.37 -2.74
N ALA A 205 -12.97 -12.86 -2.53
CA ALA A 205 -13.63 -13.76 -3.48
C ALA A 205 -13.90 -13.07 -4.84
N GLN A 206 -14.35 -11.82 -4.84
CA GLN A 206 -14.58 -11.03 -6.07
C GLN A 206 -13.29 -10.82 -6.89
N MET A 207 -12.13 -10.77 -6.22
CA MET A 207 -10.82 -10.60 -6.85
C MET A 207 -10.14 -11.91 -7.24
N ASN A 208 -10.79 -13.06 -7.01
CA ASN A 208 -10.17 -14.38 -7.13
C ASN A 208 -8.87 -14.51 -6.30
N LEU A 209 -8.85 -13.88 -5.12
CA LEU A 209 -7.72 -13.88 -4.19
C LEU A 209 -7.87 -15.04 -3.18
N SER A 210 -7.10 -16.10 -3.37
CA SER A 210 -7.03 -17.22 -2.41
C SER A 210 -5.99 -16.97 -1.30
N LEU A 211 -6.45 -16.99 -0.05
CA LEU A 211 -5.55 -16.89 1.11
C LEU A 211 -4.63 -18.11 1.26
N ASP A 212 -5.09 -19.29 0.85
CA ASP A 212 -4.26 -20.51 0.90
C ASP A 212 -3.08 -20.38 -0.05
N ASN A 213 -3.32 -19.86 -1.26
CA ASN A 213 -2.26 -19.54 -2.20
C ASN A 213 -1.30 -18.47 -1.63
N ALA A 214 -1.84 -17.41 -1.03
CA ALA A 214 -1.02 -16.36 -0.42
C ALA A 214 -0.10 -16.89 0.70
N TRP A 215 -0.63 -17.74 1.59
CA TRP A 215 0.16 -18.40 2.63
C TRP A 215 1.15 -19.42 2.07
N GLY A 216 0.81 -20.12 1.00
CA GLY A 216 1.73 -21.02 0.29
C GLY A 216 2.95 -20.26 -0.23
N VAL A 217 2.74 -19.15 -0.94
CA VAL A 217 3.82 -18.30 -1.44
C VAL A 217 4.66 -17.73 -0.28
N ALA A 218 4.01 -17.23 0.77
CA ALA A 218 4.71 -16.70 1.95
C ALA A 218 5.58 -17.77 2.62
N ARG A 219 5.06 -18.99 2.78
CA ARG A 219 5.79 -20.13 3.35
C ARG A 219 7.02 -20.47 2.51
N THR A 220 6.87 -20.61 1.19
CA THR A 220 7.99 -20.93 0.30
C THR A 220 9.09 -19.88 0.38
N LEU A 221 8.73 -18.59 0.45
CA LEU A 221 9.71 -17.51 0.60
C LEU A 221 10.43 -17.56 1.95
N LEU A 222 9.70 -17.78 3.04
CA LEU A 222 10.28 -17.87 4.38
C LEU A 222 11.19 -19.09 4.54
N GLU A 223 10.79 -20.24 3.98
CA GLU A 223 11.61 -21.46 3.97
C GLU A 223 12.86 -21.29 3.09
N LEU A 224 12.74 -20.60 1.94
CA LEU A 224 13.89 -20.28 1.09
C LEU A 224 14.91 -19.40 1.83
N VAL A 225 14.43 -18.36 2.52
CA VAL A 225 15.29 -17.48 3.34
C VAL A 225 15.86 -18.26 4.52
N ALA A 226 15.10 -19.12 5.20
CA ALA A 226 15.64 -19.92 6.30
C ALA A 226 16.69 -20.95 5.83
N ALA A 227 16.49 -21.55 4.66
CA ALA A 227 17.41 -22.55 4.10
C ALA A 227 18.70 -21.92 3.53
N LYS A 228 18.58 -20.82 2.78
CA LYS A 228 19.72 -20.12 2.14
C LYS A 228 20.34 -19.03 3.02
N GLY A 229 19.59 -18.53 4.00
CA GLY A 229 19.99 -17.49 4.96
C GLY A 229 20.72 -18.03 6.19
N ARG A 230 21.33 -19.22 6.09
CA ARG A 230 22.17 -19.81 7.16
C ARG A 230 23.44 -19.00 7.47
N ARG A 231 23.77 -18.01 6.63
CA ARG A 231 24.81 -17.01 6.92
C ARG A 231 24.10 -15.72 7.28
N ASP A 232 24.37 -15.20 8.47
CA ASP A 232 23.86 -13.91 8.89
C ASP A 232 24.26 -12.84 7.87
N GLY A 233 23.29 -12.06 7.41
CA GLY A 233 23.51 -11.08 6.35
C GLY A 233 22.25 -10.35 5.92
N VAL A 234 22.44 -9.33 5.08
CA VAL A 234 21.35 -8.54 4.51
C VAL A 234 20.96 -9.14 3.16
N TYR A 235 19.66 -9.39 2.97
CA TYR A 235 19.13 -9.94 1.73
C TYR A 235 18.14 -8.98 1.08
N LEU A 236 18.11 -8.96 -0.24
CA LEU A 236 17.23 -8.12 -1.04
C LEU A 236 16.35 -8.98 -1.94
N LEU A 237 15.03 -8.93 -1.71
CA LEU A 237 14.04 -9.55 -2.59
C LEU A 237 13.52 -8.49 -3.57
N VAL A 238 13.75 -8.72 -4.87
CA VAL A 238 13.37 -7.79 -5.95
C VAL A 238 12.45 -8.49 -6.94
N LYS A 239 11.36 -7.83 -7.32
CA LYS A 239 10.56 -8.20 -8.49
C LYS A 239 11.25 -7.68 -9.74
N ASP A 240 11.49 -8.55 -10.70
CA ASP A 240 12.02 -8.15 -12.00
C ASP A 240 11.02 -7.22 -12.71
N PRO A 241 11.46 -6.06 -13.23
CA PRO A 241 10.54 -5.06 -13.80
C PRO A 241 9.87 -5.55 -15.08
N ASN A 242 10.56 -6.39 -15.86
CA ASN A 242 10.09 -6.82 -17.17
C ASN A 242 9.56 -8.26 -17.16
N LYS A 243 10.11 -9.10 -16.27
CA LYS A 243 9.75 -10.52 -16.17
C LYS A 243 8.91 -10.79 -14.93
N PRO A 244 7.91 -11.69 -14.99
CA PRO A 244 7.09 -12.05 -13.83
C PRO A 244 7.84 -12.99 -12.88
N GLN A 245 8.97 -12.56 -12.34
CA GLN A 245 9.83 -13.36 -11.45
C GLN A 245 10.34 -12.55 -10.27
N LEU A 246 10.57 -13.24 -9.15
CA LEU A 246 11.19 -12.69 -7.94
C LEU A 246 12.62 -13.19 -7.85
N ARG A 247 13.55 -12.31 -7.51
CA ARG A 247 14.98 -12.63 -7.32
C ARG A 247 15.42 -12.26 -5.92
N LEU A 248 16.11 -13.17 -5.25
CA LEU A 248 16.68 -12.98 -3.93
C LEU A 248 18.20 -12.80 -4.06
N TYR A 249 18.71 -11.63 -3.67
CA TYR A 249 20.12 -11.30 -3.67
C TYR A 249 20.65 -11.28 -2.23
N ALA A 250 21.87 -11.76 -2.03
CA ALA A 250 22.62 -11.55 -0.80
C ALA A 250 23.52 -10.32 -0.98
N LEU A 251 23.47 -9.38 -0.05
CA LEU A 251 24.32 -8.18 -0.08
C LEU A 251 25.62 -8.45 0.68
N PRO A 252 26.77 -7.89 0.23
CA PRO A 252 28.02 -7.95 1.00
C PRO A 252 27.89 -7.31 2.38
N THR A 253 28.68 -7.79 3.34
CA THR A 253 28.85 -7.16 4.67
C THR A 253 29.29 -5.71 4.52
N GLY A 254 28.47 -4.76 5.00
CA GLY A 254 28.56 -3.32 4.69
C GLY A 254 27.24 -2.75 4.15
N GLY A 255 26.32 -3.62 3.72
CA GLY A 255 24.94 -3.26 3.44
C GLY A 255 24.74 -2.41 2.18
N LEU A 256 23.60 -1.72 2.13
CA LEU A 256 23.26 -0.78 1.05
C LEU A 256 24.00 0.56 1.19
N ASP A 257 24.37 0.92 2.42
CA ASP A 257 24.94 2.23 2.76
C ASP A 257 26.40 2.36 2.31
N ALA A 258 27.20 1.27 2.38
CA ALA A 258 28.57 1.27 1.87
C ALA A 258 28.66 1.47 0.34
N ARG A 259 27.61 1.13 -0.41
CA ARG A 259 27.57 1.33 -1.87
C ARG A 259 27.02 2.70 -2.26
N ALA A 260 26.17 3.31 -1.43
CA ALA A 260 25.74 4.69 -1.62
C ALA A 260 26.92 5.66 -1.40
N ALA A 261 27.71 5.46 -0.34
CA ALA A 261 28.93 6.23 -0.11
C ALA A 261 29.95 6.09 -1.26
N ALA A 262 30.15 4.88 -1.78
CA ALA A 262 31.06 4.65 -2.91
C ALA A 262 30.56 5.18 -4.27
N ALA A 263 29.28 5.52 -4.40
CA ALA A 263 28.72 6.12 -5.62
C ALA A 263 28.85 7.65 -5.61
N ASP A 264 28.76 8.27 -4.43
CA ASP A 264 28.97 9.71 -4.25
C ASP A 264 30.46 10.11 -4.42
N ASP A 265 31.40 9.20 -4.11
CA ASP A 265 32.85 9.42 -4.29
C ASP A 265 33.35 9.28 -5.75
N ALA A 266 32.48 8.88 -6.69
CA ALA A 266 32.87 8.63 -8.10
C ALA A 266 32.62 9.82 -9.03
N GLU A 267 32.17 10.97 -8.51
CA GLU A 267 31.94 12.20 -9.28
C GLU A 267 33.09 13.22 -9.21
N GLU A 268 34.26 12.87 -8.66
CA GLU A 268 35.47 13.71 -8.79
C GLU A 268 36.23 13.41 -10.10
N ASP A 269 35.86 14.18 -11.12
CA ASP A 269 36.67 14.76 -12.19
C ASP A 269 38.07 14.15 -12.45
N ILE A 270 38.17 13.24 -13.42
CA ILE A 270 39.43 12.93 -14.10
C ILE A 270 39.46 13.72 -15.41
N THR A 271 39.79 15.00 -15.34
CA THR A 271 40.22 15.80 -16.49
C THR A 271 41.64 15.34 -16.88
N LEU A 272 41.72 14.43 -17.86
CA LEU A 272 42.99 14.12 -18.52
C LEU A 272 43.45 15.34 -19.34
N ALA A 273 44.51 15.99 -18.90
CA ALA A 273 45.18 17.05 -19.65
C ALA A 273 45.67 16.52 -21.01
N PRO A 274 45.52 17.28 -22.11
CA PRO A 274 46.02 16.85 -23.41
C PRO A 274 47.55 16.87 -23.41
N GLY A 275 48.14 15.76 -23.86
CA GLY A 275 49.58 15.58 -23.96
C GLY A 275 50.25 16.63 -24.84
N GLN A 276 51.44 17.04 -24.42
CA GLN A 276 52.38 17.79 -25.24
C GLN A 276 53.02 16.81 -26.23
N ASP A 277 52.77 17.02 -27.52
CA ASP A 277 53.52 16.39 -28.60
C ASP A 277 54.82 17.21 -28.84
N ASP A 278 55.95 16.50 -28.89
CA ASP A 278 57.21 16.95 -29.52
C ASP A 278 57.07 16.98 -31.06
#